data_AF-A0A958Y5L6-F1
#
_entry.id   AF-A0A958Y5L6-F1
#
_cell.length_a   1.000
_cell.length_b   1.000
_cell.length_c   1.000
_cell.angle_alpha   90.00
_cell.angle_beta   90.00
_cell.angle_gamma   90.00
#
_symmetry.space_group_name_H-M   'P 1'
#
loop_
_entity.id
_entity.type
_entity.pdbx_description
1 polymer ?
#
loop_
_entity_poly.entity_id
_entity_poly.type
_entity_poly.pdbx_seq_one_letter_code
_entity_poly.pdbx_strand_id
1 'polypeptide(L)'
;MANNRPLALTSFEGYETGGFFDEMFLPDGTVRTECAYLYEELLQMSRKDFSTKQHAAERTLLSMGITFNVYSENQGVERIMPIDIIPRIIGGGEWRRLEEGLIQRVTALNLFLDDLYHDQRIIKDGIIPRHVIESSRSFLPQCMGLNPPKGIWCHIT
;
A
#
# COMPACT_ATOMS: atom_id res chain seq x y z
N MET A 1 -39.46 -14.34 25.74
CA MET A 1 -39.07 -13.04 25.15
C MET A 1 -38.11 -13.34 24.01
N ALA A 2 -38.59 -13.22 22.76
CA ALA A 2 -37.81 -13.54 21.58
C ALA A 2 -36.77 -12.44 21.34
N ASN A 3 -35.50 -12.82 21.32
CA ASN A 3 -34.37 -11.93 21.15
C ASN A 3 -34.30 -11.50 19.67
N ASN A 4 -34.98 -10.41 19.33
CA ASN A 4 -35.08 -9.87 17.97
C ASN A 4 -33.80 -9.08 17.63
N ARG A 5 -32.65 -9.77 17.58
CA ARG A 5 -31.44 -9.18 16.98
C ARG A 5 -31.65 -9.16 15.46
N PRO A 6 -31.51 -8.01 14.78
CA PRO A 6 -31.50 -7.99 13.33
C PRO A 6 -30.42 -8.95 12.84
N LEU A 7 -30.72 -9.74 11.81
CA LEU A 7 -29.79 -10.72 11.23
C LEU A 7 -28.47 -10.02 10.91
N ALA A 8 -27.47 -10.23 11.78
CA ALA A 8 -26.13 -9.71 11.62
C ALA A 8 -25.59 -10.26 10.32
N LEU A 9 -24.94 -9.37 9.59
CA LEU A 9 -24.71 -9.61 8.20
C LEU A 9 -23.26 -10.00 7.92
N THR A 10 -22.38 -9.58 8.82
CA THR A 10 -20.98 -9.96 8.88
C THR A 10 -20.86 -11.10 9.88
N SER A 11 -21.57 -12.20 9.61
CA SER A 11 -21.15 -13.46 10.22
C SER A 11 -19.89 -13.87 9.47
N PHE A 12 -18.76 -13.90 10.18
CA PHE A 12 -17.53 -14.50 9.66
C PHE A 12 -17.59 -16.03 9.72
N GLU A 13 -18.77 -16.62 10.02
CA GLU A 13 -18.99 -18.06 9.93
C GLU A 13 -18.69 -18.56 8.51
N GLY A 14 -17.77 -19.53 8.42
CA GLY A 14 -17.32 -20.09 7.16
C GLY A 14 -16.30 -19.23 6.41
N TYR A 15 -15.79 -18.14 7.00
CA TYR A 15 -14.62 -17.46 6.46
C TYR A 15 -13.36 -18.32 6.67
N GLU A 16 -12.69 -18.67 5.58
CA GLU A 16 -11.47 -19.47 5.60
C GLU A 16 -10.31 -18.64 5.05
N THR A 17 -9.22 -18.51 5.82
CA THR A 17 -8.01 -17.80 5.41
C THR A 17 -7.22 -18.52 4.32
N GLY A 18 -7.61 -19.75 3.96
CA GLY A 18 -6.97 -20.56 2.92
C GLY A 18 -5.52 -20.95 3.23
N GLY A 19 -5.07 -20.82 4.48
CA GLY A 19 -3.68 -21.05 4.88
C GLY A 19 -2.70 -19.94 4.50
N PHE A 20 -3.21 -18.81 3.98
CA PHE A 20 -2.40 -17.61 3.71
C PHE A 20 -2.34 -16.70 4.93
N PHE A 21 -1.44 -15.71 4.88
CA PHE A 21 -1.44 -14.66 5.89
C PHE A 21 -2.68 -13.78 5.69
N ASP A 22 -3.47 -13.63 6.75
CA ASP A 22 -4.63 -12.76 6.80
C ASP A 22 -4.38 -11.60 7.78
N GLU A 23 -4.77 -10.39 7.37
CA GLU A 23 -4.58 -9.14 8.10
C GLU A 23 -5.48 -9.00 9.33
N MET A 24 -6.59 -9.72 9.41
CA MET A 24 -7.55 -9.66 10.52
C MET A 24 -7.50 -10.92 11.38
N PHE A 25 -7.36 -12.09 10.76
CA PHE A 25 -7.40 -13.39 11.42
C PHE A 25 -6.01 -14.03 11.53
N LEU A 26 -5.77 -14.69 12.65
CA LEU A 26 -4.65 -15.59 12.86
C LEU A 26 -4.95 -16.96 12.22
N PRO A 27 -3.92 -17.82 12.01
CA PRO A 27 -4.12 -19.14 11.40
C PRO A 27 -5.09 -20.06 12.16
N ASP A 28 -5.30 -19.83 13.45
CA ASP A 28 -6.25 -20.56 14.29
C ASP A 28 -7.69 -19.99 14.25
N GLY A 29 -7.93 -18.97 13.42
CA GLY A 29 -9.22 -18.29 13.28
C GLY A 29 -9.49 -17.22 14.33
N THR A 30 -8.56 -16.98 15.27
CA THR A 30 -8.72 -15.90 16.25
C THR A 30 -8.41 -14.53 15.62
N VAL A 31 -9.06 -13.48 16.11
CA VAL A 31 -8.85 -12.12 15.58
C VAL A 31 -7.57 -11.54 16.16
N ARG A 32 -6.76 -10.89 15.32
CA ARG A 32 -5.56 -10.15 15.75
C ARG A 32 -5.97 -9.01 16.68
N THR A 33 -5.19 -8.81 17.75
CA THR A 33 -5.48 -7.79 18.78
C THR A 33 -5.69 -6.39 18.20
N GLU A 34 -4.88 -6.02 17.20
CA GLU A 34 -4.95 -4.73 16.51
C GLU A 34 -6.28 -4.53 15.76
N CYS A 35 -6.89 -5.62 15.31
CA CYS A 35 -8.13 -5.64 14.55
C CYS A 35 -9.38 -5.84 15.42
N ALA A 36 -9.24 -6.05 16.73
CA ALA A 36 -10.35 -6.39 17.62
C ALA A 36 -11.48 -5.34 17.58
N TYR A 37 -11.14 -4.05 17.61
CA TYR A 37 -12.14 -2.98 17.52
C TYR A 37 -12.90 -3.00 16.19
N LEU A 38 -12.16 -3.14 15.08
CA LEU A 38 -12.77 -3.22 13.74
C LEU A 38 -13.68 -4.43 13.62
N TYR A 39 -13.26 -5.58 14.15
CA TYR A 39 -14.05 -6.80 14.14
C TYR A 39 -15.38 -6.64 14.88
N GLU A 40 -15.36 -6.08 16.09
CA GLU A 40 -16.59 -5.82 16.87
C GLU A 40 -17.54 -4.84 16.16
N GLU A 41 -17.00 -3.77 15.58
CA GLU A 41 -17.79 -2.82 14.78
C GLU A 41 -18.44 -3.50 13.56
N LEU A 42 -17.72 -4.40 12.89
CA LEU A 42 -18.23 -5.14 11.73
C LEU A 42 -19.32 -6.14 12.12
N LEU A 43 -19.21 -6.82 13.27
CA LEU A 43 -20.25 -7.73 13.77
C LEU A 43 -21.57 -7.01 14.08
N GLN A 44 -21.49 -5.74 14.49
CA GLN A 44 -22.67 -4.92 14.82
C GLN A 44 -23.30 -4.24 13.60
N MET A 45 -22.60 -4.23 12.45
CA MET A 45 -23.03 -3.53 11.25
C MET A 45 -23.95 -4.39 10.38
N SER A 46 -25.07 -3.81 9.91
CA SER A 46 -25.94 -4.47 8.91
C SER A 46 -25.44 -4.25 7.46
N ARG A 47 -25.85 -5.08 6.48
CA ARG A 47 -25.61 -4.85 5.02
C ARG A 47 -26.02 -3.43 4.63
N LYS A 48 -27.15 -2.98 5.18
CA LYS A 48 -27.71 -1.66 4.85
C LYS A 48 -26.80 -0.56 5.36
N ASP A 49 -26.29 -0.66 6.59
CA ASP A 49 -25.38 0.32 7.16
C ASP A 49 -24.05 0.34 6.39
N PHE A 50 -23.52 -0.84 6.05
CA PHE A 50 -22.31 -0.97 5.25
C PHE A 50 -22.46 -0.32 3.87
N SER A 51 -23.52 -0.67 3.13
CA SER A 51 -23.84 -0.06 1.83
C SER A 51 -24.06 1.44 1.93
N THR A 52 -24.68 1.92 3.02
CA THR A 52 -24.87 3.35 3.27
C THR A 52 -23.53 4.07 3.48
N LYS A 53 -22.60 3.47 4.23
CA LYS A 53 -21.23 4.01 4.41
C LYS A 53 -20.43 3.99 3.12
N GLN A 54 -20.52 2.92 2.33
CA GLN A 54 -19.89 2.81 1.01
C GLN A 54 -20.34 3.95 0.10
N HIS A 55 -21.66 4.12 -0.08
CA HIS A 55 -22.19 5.21 -0.90
C HIS A 55 -21.86 6.60 -0.35
N ALA A 56 -21.77 6.76 0.98
CA ALA A 56 -21.32 8.01 1.56
C ALA A 56 -19.86 8.31 1.19
N ALA A 57 -18.95 7.33 1.31
CA ALA A 57 -17.55 7.48 0.91
C ALA A 57 -17.42 7.83 -0.58
N GLU A 58 -18.15 7.14 -1.46
CA GLU A 58 -18.17 7.42 -2.90
C GLU A 58 -18.62 8.85 -3.23
N ARG A 59 -19.71 9.32 -2.60
CA ARG A 59 -20.18 10.70 -2.76
C ARG A 59 -19.17 11.72 -2.24
N THR A 60 -18.51 11.42 -1.13
CA THR A 60 -17.46 12.27 -0.57
C THR A 60 -16.29 12.39 -1.54
N LEU A 61 -15.80 11.28 -2.11
CA LEU A 61 -14.74 11.29 -3.12
C LEU A 61 -15.15 12.11 -4.37
N LEU A 62 -16.37 11.92 -4.88
CA LEU A 62 -16.92 12.75 -5.96
C LEU A 62 -16.89 14.24 -5.62
N SER A 63 -17.37 14.61 -4.42
CA SER A 63 -17.45 16.01 -4.01
C SER A 63 -16.08 16.67 -3.81
N MET A 64 -15.05 15.87 -3.50
CA MET A 64 -13.66 16.32 -3.40
C MET A 64 -12.94 16.36 -4.75
N GLY A 65 -13.60 15.95 -5.84
CA GLY A 65 -12.97 15.86 -7.16
C GLY A 65 -11.92 14.75 -7.26
N ILE A 66 -11.99 13.72 -6.41
CA ILE A 66 -11.10 12.56 -6.47
C ILE A 66 -11.63 11.62 -7.55
N THR A 67 -11.41 12.02 -8.81
CA THR A 67 -11.78 11.26 -10.01
C THR A 67 -10.52 10.91 -10.81
N PHE A 68 -10.61 9.86 -11.63
CA PHE A 68 -9.58 9.50 -12.59
C PHE A 68 -10.17 9.37 -13.99
N ASN A 69 -9.35 9.71 -14.99
CA ASN A 69 -9.71 9.58 -16.38
C ASN A 69 -9.52 8.13 -16.83
N VAL A 70 -10.60 7.48 -17.26
CA VAL A 70 -10.50 6.20 -17.95
C VAL A 70 -10.24 6.49 -19.42
N TYR A 71 -9.00 6.31 -19.86
CA TYR A 71 -8.64 6.32 -21.28
C TYR A 71 -9.07 5.01 -21.95
N SER A 72 -10.36 4.71 -21.93
CA SER A 72 -10.96 3.69 -22.79
C SER A 72 -11.74 4.42 -23.89
N GLU A 73 -11.22 4.34 -25.11
CA GLU A 73 -11.86 4.68 -26.39
C GLU A 73 -12.88 5.85 -26.35
N ASN A 74 -12.36 7.07 -26.51
CA ASN A 74 -13.08 8.26 -26.98
C ASN A 74 -14.21 8.87 -26.11
N GLN A 75 -14.39 8.50 -24.84
CA GLN A 75 -15.48 9.12 -24.04
C GLN A 75 -15.08 9.94 -22.81
N GLY A 76 -13.79 10.06 -22.46
CA GLY A 76 -13.34 11.00 -21.41
C GLY A 76 -14.20 10.95 -20.13
N VAL A 77 -14.65 9.74 -19.75
CA VAL A 77 -15.59 9.58 -18.65
C VAL A 77 -14.79 9.60 -17.35
N GLU A 78 -14.95 10.66 -16.58
CA GLU A 78 -14.44 10.71 -15.21
C GLU A 78 -15.14 9.65 -14.36
N ARG A 79 -14.35 8.83 -13.67
CA ARG A 79 -14.84 7.83 -12.71
C ARG A 79 -14.23 8.08 -11.34
N ILE A 80 -14.96 7.73 -10.30
CA ILE A 80 -14.36 7.65 -8.96
C ILE A 80 -13.44 6.47 -8.85
N MET A 81 -12.32 6.67 -8.16
CA MET A 81 -11.50 5.56 -7.70
C MET A 81 -12.36 4.65 -6.81
N PRO A 82 -12.41 3.33 -7.07
CA PRO A 82 -13.10 2.41 -6.17
C PRO A 82 -12.41 2.46 -4.81
N ILE A 83 -13.19 2.67 -3.76
CA ILE A 83 -12.71 2.70 -2.38
C ILE A 83 -13.29 1.51 -1.62
N ASP A 84 -12.42 0.80 -0.91
CA ASP A 84 -12.83 -0.14 0.13
C ASP A 84 -12.94 0.63 1.45
N ILE A 85 -14.09 0.54 2.10
CA ILE A 85 -14.33 1.19 3.40
C ILE A 85 -13.80 0.38 4.58
N ILE A 86 -13.32 -0.85 4.35
CA ILE A 86 -12.61 -1.64 5.35
C ILE A 86 -11.14 -1.20 5.38
N PRO A 87 -10.65 -0.62 6.49
CA PRO A 87 -9.28 -0.19 6.58
C PRO A 87 -8.34 -1.39 6.76
N ARG A 88 -7.15 -1.30 6.16
CA ARG A 88 -6.03 -2.18 6.51
C ARG A 88 -5.37 -1.67 7.78
N ILE A 89 -5.60 -2.34 8.90
CA ILE A 89 -5.00 -1.97 10.17
C ILE A 89 -3.53 -2.42 10.17
N ILE A 90 -2.63 -1.51 10.54
CA ILE A 90 -1.21 -1.79 10.75
C ILE A 90 -0.89 -1.44 12.20
N GLY A 91 -0.35 -2.41 12.94
CA GLY A 91 0.00 -2.21 14.34
C GLY A 91 1.13 -1.18 14.50
N GLY A 92 1.11 -0.39 15.57
CA GLY A 92 2.13 0.65 15.77
C GLY A 92 3.57 0.12 15.85
N GLY A 93 3.76 -1.10 16.36
CA GLY A 93 5.06 -1.76 16.37
C GLY A 93 5.51 -2.21 14.97
N GLU A 94 4.58 -2.74 14.17
CA GLU A 94 4.81 -3.10 12.77
C GLU A 94 5.15 -1.86 11.94
N TRP A 95 4.38 -0.78 12.09
CA TRP A 95 4.61 0.46 11.37
C TRP A 95 6.00 1.04 11.64
N ARG A 96 6.44 1.11 12.89
CA ARG A 96 7.80 1.59 13.24
C ARG A 96 8.90 0.79 12.56
N ARG A 97 8.78 -0.55 12.57
CA ARG A 97 9.76 -1.41 11.89
C ARG A 97 9.74 -1.21 10.38
N LEU A 98 8.56 -1.06 9.80
CA LEU A 98 8.39 -0.81 8.37
C LEU A 98 9.01 0.54 7.98
N GLU A 99 8.74 1.58 8.75
CA GLU A 99 9.30 2.93 8.58
C GLU A 99 10.83 2.92 8.63
N GLU A 100 11.43 2.30 9.65
CA GLU A 100 12.89 2.16 9.76
C GLU A 100 13.50 1.44 8.54
N GLY A 101 12.85 0.37 8.08
CA GLY A 101 13.27 -0.37 6.89
C GLY A 101 13.15 0.44 5.60
N LEU A 102 12.09 1.23 5.45
CA LEU A 102 11.91 2.12 4.31
C LEU A 102 12.98 3.22 4.30
N ILE A 103 13.25 3.86 5.45
CA ILE A 103 14.30 4.87 5.56
C ILE A 103 15.66 4.27 5.18
N GLN A 104 16.01 3.11 5.73
CA GLN A 104 17.26 2.42 5.39
C GLN A 104 17.35 2.14 3.88
N ARG A 105 16.27 1.65 3.28
CA ARG A 105 16.22 1.32 1.84
C ARG A 105 16.40 2.57 0.98
N VAL A 106 15.73 3.67 1.29
CA VAL A 106 15.85 4.93 0.54
C VAL A 106 17.25 5.53 0.66
N THR A 107 17.86 5.44 1.85
CA THR A 107 19.27 5.85 2.03
C THR A 107 20.20 5.01 1.17
N ALA A 108 20.05 3.69 1.18
CA ALA A 108 20.86 2.80 0.36
C ALA A 108 20.68 3.07 -1.14
N LEU A 109 19.46 3.33 -1.61
CA LEU A 109 19.18 3.68 -3.01
C LEU A 109 19.84 5.00 -3.42
N ASN A 110 19.80 6.03 -2.56
CA ASN A 110 20.47 7.30 -2.84
C ASN A 110 21.99 7.12 -2.94
N LEU A 111 22.60 6.39 -1.99
CA LEU A 111 24.04 6.10 -2.02
C LEU A 111 24.42 5.24 -3.23
N PHE A 112 23.58 4.28 -3.60
CA PHE A 112 23.79 3.44 -4.77
C PHE A 112 23.79 4.26 -6.06
N LEU A 113 22.80 5.14 -6.25
CA LEU A 113 22.73 5.99 -7.43
C LEU A 113 23.91 6.98 -7.49
N ASP A 114 24.31 7.51 -6.33
CA ASP A 114 25.47 8.39 -6.24
C ASP A 114 26.76 7.67 -6.65
N ASP A 115 27.00 6.47 -6.12
CA ASP A 115 28.14 5.65 -6.51
C ASP A 115 28.10 5.29 -8.00
N LEU A 116 26.93 4.92 -8.52
CA LEU A 116 26.75 4.51 -9.90
C LEU A 116 27.13 5.59 -10.91
N TYR A 117 26.76 6.84 -10.63
CA TYR A 117 27.06 7.98 -11.48
C TYR A 117 28.42 8.63 -11.21
N HIS A 118 29.17 8.14 -10.21
CA HIS A 118 30.51 8.63 -9.87
C HIS A 118 31.54 7.49 -9.86
N ASP A 119 31.91 7.02 -8.67
CA ASP A 119 33.08 6.15 -8.47
C ASP A 119 32.86 4.70 -8.90
N GLN A 120 31.60 4.26 -9.05
CA GLN A 120 31.20 2.90 -9.42
C GLN A 120 31.89 1.82 -8.57
N ARG A 121 32.06 2.07 -7.27
CA ARG A 121 32.71 1.15 -6.32
C ARG A 121 31.95 -0.17 -6.26
N ILE A 122 30.62 -0.15 -6.22
CA ILE A 122 29.80 -1.37 -6.15
C ILE A 122 30.00 -2.30 -7.35
N ILE A 123 30.40 -1.74 -8.50
CA ILE A 123 30.76 -2.49 -9.71
C ILE A 123 32.23 -2.96 -9.63
N LYS A 124 33.14 -2.06 -9.23
CA LYS A 124 34.58 -2.37 -9.10
C LYS A 124 34.84 -3.46 -8.05
N ASP A 125 34.05 -3.48 -6.99
CA ASP A 125 34.10 -4.48 -5.91
C ASP A 125 33.40 -5.80 -6.29
N GLY A 126 32.77 -5.87 -7.47
CA GLY A 126 32.14 -7.07 -8.00
C GLY A 126 30.80 -7.44 -7.37
N ILE A 127 30.21 -6.58 -6.53
CA ILE A 127 28.92 -6.82 -5.88
C ILE A 127 27.78 -6.75 -6.89
N ILE A 128 27.78 -5.75 -7.78
CA ILE A 128 26.84 -5.65 -8.89
C ILE A 128 27.58 -5.80 -10.22
N PRO A 129 27.22 -6.78 -11.07
CA PRO A 129 27.83 -6.94 -12.37
C PRO A 129 27.55 -5.73 -13.28
N ARG A 130 28.61 -5.21 -13.94
CA ARG A 130 28.53 -4.07 -14.87
C ARG A 130 27.41 -4.19 -15.91
N HIS A 131 27.23 -5.39 -16.48
CA HIS A 131 26.24 -5.64 -17.53
C HIS A 131 24.79 -5.44 -17.05
N VAL A 132 24.50 -5.61 -15.76
CA VAL A 132 23.16 -5.37 -15.19
C VAL A 132 22.79 -3.89 -15.28
N ILE A 133 23.79 -3.01 -15.12
CA ILE A 133 23.60 -1.56 -15.20
C ILE A 133 23.54 -1.11 -16.66
N GLU A 134 24.53 -1.49 -17.46
CA GLU A 134 24.68 -0.96 -18.83
C GLU A 134 23.59 -1.48 -19.79
N SER A 135 22.95 -2.61 -19.47
CA SER A 135 21.78 -3.10 -20.23
C SER A 135 20.46 -2.44 -19.82
N SER A 136 20.43 -1.71 -18.71
CA SER A 136 19.22 -1.05 -18.23
C SER A 136 18.90 0.18 -19.07
N ARG A 137 17.65 0.25 -19.56
CA ARG A 137 17.13 1.44 -20.25
C ARG A 137 17.03 2.66 -19.33
N SER A 138 17.07 2.45 -18.01
CA SER A 138 16.96 3.50 -17.00
C SER A 138 18.31 4.04 -16.55
N PHE A 139 19.43 3.44 -16.98
CA PHE A 139 20.75 4.02 -16.75
C PHE A 139 20.96 5.18 -17.73
N LEU A 140 21.32 6.36 -17.21
CA LEU A 140 21.47 7.58 -17.99
C LEU A 140 22.94 8.03 -17.97
N PRO A 141 23.75 7.69 -18.99
CA PRO A 141 25.15 8.12 -19.06
C PRO A 141 25.35 9.64 -18.95
N GLN A 142 24.33 10.43 -19.29
CA GLN A 142 24.30 11.89 -19.18
C GLN A 142 24.36 12.38 -17.73
N CYS A 143 24.01 11.53 -16.76
CA CYS A 143 24.07 11.84 -15.34
C CYS A 143 25.44 11.55 -14.72
N MET A 144 26.41 11.01 -15.47
CA MET A 144 27.76 10.74 -14.95
C MET A 144 28.43 12.04 -14.46
N GLY A 145 28.90 12.04 -13.21
CA GLY A 145 29.52 13.19 -12.54
C GLY A 145 28.54 14.29 -12.10
N LEU A 146 27.24 14.09 -12.28
CA LEU A 146 26.22 15.05 -11.86
C LEU A 146 26.03 14.97 -10.34
N ASN A 147 26.06 16.13 -9.68
CA ASN A 147 25.82 16.26 -8.25
C ASN A 147 24.46 16.90 -8.01
N PRO A 148 23.42 16.11 -7.64
CA PRO A 148 22.12 16.68 -7.33
C PRO A 148 22.21 17.55 -6.06
N PRO A 149 21.33 18.57 -5.91
CA PRO A 149 21.26 19.34 -4.68
C PRO A 149 21.13 18.45 -3.46
N LYS A 150 21.99 18.69 -2.45
CA LYS A 150 22.05 17.91 -1.19
C LYS A 150 22.38 16.41 -1.38
N GLY A 151 22.82 15.97 -2.56
CA GLY A 151 23.14 14.56 -2.82
C GLY A 151 21.92 13.64 -2.86
N ILE A 152 20.72 14.19 -3.10
CA ILE A 152 19.47 13.42 -3.12
C ILE A 152 19.09 13.10 -4.56
N TRP A 153 19.20 11.82 -4.92
CA TRP A 153 18.79 11.27 -6.21
C TRP A 153 17.31 10.85 -6.19
N CYS A 154 16.87 10.18 -5.14
CA CYS A 154 15.49 9.74 -4.94
C CYS A 154 14.80 10.62 -3.89
N HIS A 155 13.95 11.54 -4.36
CA HIS A 155 13.18 12.45 -3.48
C HIS A 155 11.89 11.81 -2.94
N ILE A 156 11.31 10.88 -3.70
CA ILE A 156 10.08 10.16 -3.39
C ILE A 156 10.29 8.70 -3.82
N THR A 157 9.86 7.77 -2.98
CA THR A 157 9.89 6.32 -3.22
C THR A 157 8.56 5.70 -2.88
#